data_AF-A0AAV0QZ68-F1
#
_entry.id   AF-A0AAV0QZ68-F1
#
_cell.length_a   1.000
_cell.length_b   1.000
_cell.length_c   1.000
_cell.angle_alpha   90.00
_cell.angle_beta   90.00
_cell.angle_gamma   90.00
#
_symmetry.space_group_name_H-M   'P 1'
#
loop_
_entity.id
_entity.type
_entity.pdbx_description
1 polymer ?
#
loop_
_entity_poly.entity_id
_entity_poly.type
_entity_poly.pdbx_seq_one_letter_code
_entity_poly.pdbx_strand_id
1 'polypeptide(L)'
;MKLPAAWIFLVLILPSLISCWSSDGFVRIPVKKRKFDQIADLSVSTARYSDGADVITLKNYLDAQYYGEIGVGSPPQTFTVIFDTGSSNLWVPSSKCYFSLACFLHSRYKSSHSSTYKENGTETGMSSDCGIVLVDPGTSAAINYGSGSLSGFFSQDSVKVGHLVVEDQDFIEATKEPGITFLAAKFDGILGLGFQEISVGNAVPVWYNMVNQGLVKKPVFSFWLNRNVEGEEGGEIVFGGADPSHYKGKHTYVPVTQKGYWQFDMGDVLISSESISGFCAGGCKAIADSGTSLLAGPTVLPKQVCSQIGICFSNGYHSVSMGIKTVVGQSTDAPVDNALCTACEMAVVWIENRLKLNETVEQILTYVNKANGQSAVECSSLSSMPVISFTIGGKGFNLAPEEYILKVGNGIAAQCISGFSAFDMPPPRGPLWILGDVFMGRYHTVFDYENLSIGFAEAA
;
A
#
# COMPACT_ATOMS: atom_id res chain seq x y z
N MET A 1 -15.94 71.94 51.94
CA MET A 1 -16.68 71.08 51.00
C MET A 1 -15.88 71.01 49.71
N LYS A 2 -15.22 69.88 49.45
CA LYS A 2 -14.38 69.65 48.26
C LYS A 2 -15.16 68.72 47.31
N LEU A 3 -15.33 69.14 46.06
CA LEU A 3 -15.92 68.35 44.97
C LEU A 3 -14.97 67.20 44.57
N PRO A 4 -15.48 66.02 44.19
CA PRO A 4 -14.62 64.90 43.79
C PRO A 4 -14.22 64.98 42.30
N ALA A 5 -13.02 64.50 42.04
CA ALA A 5 -12.37 64.44 40.73
C ALA A 5 -13.05 63.43 39.79
N ALA A 6 -13.25 63.85 38.54
CA ALA A 6 -13.73 63.01 37.45
C ALA A 6 -12.61 62.04 37.00
N TRP A 7 -12.92 60.74 36.99
CA TRP A 7 -12.08 59.68 36.46
C TRP A 7 -12.31 59.58 34.95
N ILE A 8 -11.33 59.98 34.15
CA ILE A 8 -11.31 59.75 32.70
C ILE A 8 -10.77 58.33 32.48
N PHE A 9 -11.64 57.40 32.10
CA PHE A 9 -11.24 56.08 31.59
C PHE A 9 -10.79 56.22 30.13
N LEU A 10 -9.48 56.11 29.90
CA LEU A 10 -8.90 56.00 28.57
C LEU A 10 -9.07 54.55 28.08
N VAL A 11 -10.05 54.31 27.21
CA VAL A 11 -10.24 53.01 26.55
C VAL A 11 -9.17 52.87 25.47
N LEU A 12 -8.14 52.07 25.74
CA LEU A 12 -7.18 51.63 24.73
C LEU A 12 -7.87 50.64 23.79
N ILE A 13 -8.26 51.11 22.62
CA ILE A 13 -8.69 50.25 21.50
C ILE A 13 -7.43 49.60 20.94
N LEU A 14 -7.11 48.39 21.42
CA LEU A 14 -6.15 47.51 20.75
C LEU A 14 -6.76 47.11 19.40
N PRO A 15 -6.12 47.39 18.25
CA PRO A 15 -6.60 46.90 16.98
C PRO A 15 -6.49 45.38 17.01
N SER A 16 -7.63 44.70 16.97
CA SER A 16 -7.71 43.27 16.72
C SER A 16 -7.09 43.03 15.34
N LEU A 17 -5.87 42.51 15.33
CA LEU A 17 -5.27 41.86 14.17
C LEU A 17 -6.10 40.61 13.90
N ILE A 18 -7.22 40.77 13.20
CA ILE A 18 -7.90 39.68 12.52
C ILE A 18 -6.97 39.30 11.37
N SER A 19 -6.03 38.39 11.64
CA SER A 19 -5.31 37.71 10.58
C SER A 19 -6.34 36.96 9.76
N CYS A 20 -6.65 37.47 8.56
CA CYS A 20 -7.37 36.73 7.55
C CYS A 20 -6.46 35.56 7.14
N TRP A 21 -6.53 34.44 7.84
CA TRP A 21 -5.94 33.20 7.37
C TRP A 21 -6.75 32.82 6.13
N SER A 22 -6.22 33.17 4.95
CA SER A 22 -6.63 32.52 3.72
C SER A 22 -6.27 31.05 3.91
N SER A 23 -7.25 30.18 4.14
CA SER A 23 -6.97 28.75 4.05
C SER A 23 -6.49 28.48 2.62
N ASP A 24 -5.38 27.77 2.48
CA ASP A 24 -4.83 27.39 1.18
C ASP A 24 -5.79 26.49 0.38
N GLY A 25 -6.84 25.99 1.04
CA GLY A 25 -7.86 25.11 0.49
C GLY A 25 -7.45 23.64 0.51
N PHE A 26 -6.35 23.31 1.20
CA PHE A 26 -5.88 21.94 1.33
C PHE A 26 -6.60 21.24 2.47
N VAL A 27 -6.92 19.97 2.24
CA VAL A 27 -7.46 19.07 3.26
C VAL A 27 -6.34 18.16 3.73
N ARG A 28 -5.80 18.46 4.90
CA ARG A 28 -4.70 17.73 5.52
C ARG A 28 -5.25 16.69 6.48
N ILE A 29 -4.87 15.44 6.28
CA ILE A 29 -5.22 14.32 7.15
C ILE A 29 -3.92 13.76 7.73
N PRO A 30 -3.71 13.83 9.06
CA PRO A 30 -2.56 13.18 9.67
C PRO A 30 -2.71 11.67 9.55
N VAL A 31 -1.62 10.99 9.20
CA VAL A 31 -1.53 9.54 9.25
C VAL A 31 -0.63 9.10 10.40
N LYS A 32 -1.03 8.03 11.07
CA LYS A 32 -0.27 7.39 12.15
C LYS A 32 0.60 6.30 11.54
N LYS A 33 1.81 6.16 12.08
CA LYS A 33 2.74 5.10 11.70
C LYS A 33 2.66 3.95 12.70
N ARG A 34 2.51 2.72 12.21
CA ARG A 34 2.63 1.49 12.99
C ARG A 34 4.08 1.27 13.38
N LYS A 35 4.32 1.00 14.67
CA LYS A 35 5.63 0.51 15.14
C LYS A 35 5.69 -1.00 14.94
N PHE A 36 6.78 -1.50 14.35
CA PHE A 36 7.04 -2.93 14.27
C PHE A 36 7.67 -3.40 15.57
N ASP A 37 6.87 -4.04 16.41
CA ASP A 37 7.34 -4.54 17.71
C ASP A 37 7.94 -5.96 17.59
N GLN A 38 7.57 -6.73 16.56
CA GLN A 38 8.07 -8.10 16.32
C GLN A 38 8.17 -8.44 14.82
N ILE A 39 9.06 -9.37 14.45
CA ILE A 39 9.23 -9.85 13.05
C ILE A 39 7.96 -10.52 12.52
N ALA A 40 7.16 -11.15 13.39
CA ALA A 40 5.92 -11.83 12.99
C ALA A 40 4.89 -10.86 12.36
N ASP A 41 5.05 -9.56 12.58
CA ASP A 41 4.25 -8.52 11.93
C ASP A 41 4.64 -8.30 10.45
N LEU A 42 5.85 -8.67 10.06
CA LEU A 42 6.35 -8.66 8.68
C LEU A 42 6.32 -10.08 8.12
N SER A 43 5.16 -10.53 7.63
CA SER A 43 5.14 -11.78 6.88
C SER A 43 5.60 -11.50 5.46
N VAL A 44 6.78 -11.97 5.05
CA VAL A 44 7.15 -11.98 3.63
C VAL A 44 6.28 -13.02 2.93
N SER A 45 5.10 -12.61 2.47
CA SER A 45 4.28 -13.42 1.59
C SER A 45 4.68 -13.12 0.16
N THR A 46 5.01 -14.15 -0.61
CA THR A 46 5.25 -14.00 -2.05
C THR A 46 3.95 -13.48 -2.68
N ALA A 47 4.01 -12.31 -3.33
CA ALA A 47 2.89 -11.78 -4.08
C ALA A 47 2.51 -12.81 -5.17
N ARG A 48 1.35 -13.46 -5.00
CA ARG A 48 0.88 -14.48 -5.94
C ARG A 48 -0.01 -13.83 -7.00
N TYR A 49 0.39 -14.02 -8.26
CA TYR A 49 -0.45 -13.75 -9.41
C TYR A 49 -1.68 -14.69 -9.38
N SER A 50 -2.88 -14.13 -9.48
CA SER A 50 -4.10 -14.90 -9.74
C SER A 50 -4.42 -14.80 -11.23
N ASP A 51 -4.45 -15.95 -11.90
CA ASP A 51 -4.74 -16.03 -13.33
C ASP A 51 -6.26 -15.91 -13.54
N GLY A 52 -6.70 -14.88 -14.28
CA GLY A 52 -8.10 -14.74 -14.72
C GLY A 52 -8.78 -13.39 -14.49
N ALA A 53 -8.12 -12.37 -13.94
CA ALA A 53 -8.67 -11.01 -13.86
C ALA A 53 -7.64 -9.97 -14.33
N ASP A 54 -8.10 -8.92 -15.01
CA ASP A 54 -7.25 -7.78 -15.44
C ASP A 54 -6.67 -6.96 -14.27
N VAL A 55 -6.83 -7.41 -13.02
CA VAL A 55 -6.42 -6.75 -11.77
C VAL A 55 -5.20 -7.48 -11.16
N ILE A 56 -4.15 -6.73 -10.89
CA ILE A 56 -2.94 -7.19 -10.20
C ILE A 56 -3.19 -7.23 -8.68
N THR A 57 -3.17 -8.45 -8.11
CA THR A 57 -3.28 -8.71 -6.67
C THR A 57 -1.89 -8.73 -6.01
N LEU A 58 -1.42 -7.56 -5.58
CA LEU A 58 -0.01 -7.36 -5.17
C LEU A 58 0.24 -7.27 -3.67
N LYS A 59 -0.82 -7.33 -2.86
CA LYS A 59 -0.79 -6.59 -1.59
C LYS A 59 -0.53 -7.45 -0.38
N ASN A 60 0.50 -7.07 0.36
CA ASN A 60 0.79 -7.58 1.68
C ASN A 60 0.59 -6.48 2.73
N TYR A 61 -0.62 -6.36 3.27
CA TYR A 61 -0.91 -5.32 4.27
C TYR A 61 -0.31 -5.60 5.66
N LEU A 62 0.31 -6.77 5.86
CA LEU A 62 1.07 -7.02 7.09
C LEU A 62 2.27 -6.07 7.17
N ASP A 63 2.83 -5.69 6.02
CA ASP A 63 3.93 -4.74 5.98
C ASP A 63 3.44 -3.28 6.03
N ALA A 64 2.16 -2.98 5.78
CA ALA A 64 1.66 -1.60 5.68
C ALA A 64 1.83 -0.82 7.00
N GLN A 65 2.45 0.36 6.89
CA GLN A 65 2.87 1.15 8.05
C GLN A 65 1.97 2.34 8.38
N TYR A 66 1.24 2.90 7.41
CA TYR A 66 0.54 4.17 7.62
C TYR A 66 -0.98 4.02 7.47
N TYR A 67 -1.70 4.59 8.43
CA TYR A 67 -3.16 4.61 8.44
C TYR A 67 -3.69 5.93 9.01
N GLY A 68 -4.88 6.33 8.59
CA GLY A 68 -5.57 7.48 9.15
C GLY A 68 -7.03 7.16 9.44
N GLU A 69 -7.80 8.17 9.83
CA GLU A 69 -9.18 7.99 10.28
C GLU A 69 -10.17 8.55 9.26
N ILE A 70 -11.24 7.79 9.01
CA ILE A 70 -12.42 8.21 8.25
C ILE A 70 -13.67 7.98 9.08
N GLY A 71 -14.77 8.64 8.71
CA GLY A 71 -16.10 8.37 9.25
C GLY A 71 -17.02 7.83 8.17
N VAL A 72 -17.85 6.83 8.46
CA VAL A 72 -18.88 6.32 7.54
C VAL A 72 -20.25 6.48 8.19
N GLY A 73 -21.19 7.07 7.49
CA GLY A 73 -22.57 7.29 7.94
C GLY A 73 -22.84 8.60 8.67
N SER A 74 -24.11 8.78 9.06
CA SER A 74 -24.59 9.95 9.79
C SER A 74 -25.48 9.53 10.98
N PRO A 75 -25.03 9.70 12.24
CA PRO A 75 -23.75 10.30 12.63
C PRO A 75 -22.53 9.45 12.20
N PRO A 76 -21.34 10.07 11.98
CA PRO A 76 -20.16 9.35 11.51
C PRO A 76 -19.72 8.22 12.47
N GLN A 77 -19.56 7.02 11.93
CA GLN A 77 -18.92 5.88 12.59
C GLN A 77 -17.45 5.84 12.18
N THR A 78 -16.52 6.00 13.13
CA THR A 78 -15.08 6.14 12.84
C THR A 78 -14.43 4.79 12.53
N PHE A 79 -13.58 4.77 11.50
CA PHE A 79 -12.74 3.65 11.12
C PHE A 79 -11.31 4.11 10.88
N THR A 80 -10.37 3.27 11.27
CA THR A 80 -8.97 3.41 10.89
C THR A 80 -8.75 2.72 9.55
N VAL A 81 -8.19 3.42 8.56
CA VAL A 81 -7.99 2.87 7.21
C VAL A 81 -6.61 3.15 6.65
N ILE A 82 -6.12 2.25 5.79
CA ILE A 82 -5.00 2.53 4.91
C ILE A 82 -5.51 3.36 3.73
N PHE A 83 -4.84 4.47 3.43
CA PHE A 83 -5.05 5.23 2.20
C PHE A 83 -4.16 4.64 1.10
N ASP A 84 -4.77 4.00 0.12
CA ASP A 84 -4.10 2.98 -0.67
C ASP A 84 -4.16 3.26 -2.17
N THR A 85 -3.06 3.70 -2.77
CA THR A 85 -3.01 4.03 -4.20
C THR A 85 -2.95 2.81 -5.13
N GLY A 86 -2.68 1.61 -4.62
CA GLY A 86 -2.68 0.39 -5.44
C GLY A 86 -4.06 -0.29 -5.58
N SER A 87 -5.11 0.20 -4.92
CA SER A 87 -6.48 -0.35 -4.95
C SER A 87 -7.51 0.76 -5.07
N SER A 88 -8.76 0.42 -5.39
CA SER A 88 -9.77 1.44 -5.76
C SER A 88 -11.09 1.35 -5.00
N ASN A 89 -11.28 0.32 -4.18
CA ASN A 89 -12.48 0.16 -3.38
C ASN A 89 -12.26 0.72 -1.96
N LEU A 90 -13.30 1.32 -1.40
CA LEU A 90 -13.44 1.49 0.05
C LEU A 90 -14.11 0.24 0.63
N TRP A 91 -13.58 -0.29 1.72
CA TRP A 91 -14.25 -1.35 2.49
C TRP A 91 -13.96 -1.21 3.99
N VAL A 92 -14.95 -1.60 4.79
CA VAL A 92 -14.86 -1.65 6.26
C VAL A 92 -15.59 -2.89 6.80
N PRO A 93 -15.25 -3.38 8.00
CA PRO A 93 -15.92 -4.54 8.60
C PRO A 93 -17.40 -4.25 8.87
N SER A 94 -18.28 -5.20 8.55
CA SER A 94 -19.72 -5.06 8.77
C SER A 94 -20.12 -5.55 10.16
N SER A 95 -21.18 -4.97 10.74
CA SER A 95 -21.88 -5.58 11.89
C SER A 95 -22.50 -6.95 11.56
N LYS A 96 -22.61 -7.29 10.29
CA LYS A 96 -23.07 -8.59 9.77
C LYS A 96 -21.93 -9.62 9.63
N CYS A 97 -20.70 -9.25 10.01
CA CYS A 97 -19.57 -10.16 10.08
C CYS A 97 -19.59 -10.96 11.40
N TYR A 98 -20.15 -12.16 11.37
CA TYR A 98 -20.34 -12.99 12.57
C TYR A 98 -19.28 -14.08 12.78
N PHE A 99 -18.55 -14.46 11.72
CA PHE A 99 -17.76 -15.69 11.71
C PHE A 99 -16.24 -15.46 11.56
N SER A 100 -15.79 -14.23 11.29
CA SER A 100 -14.37 -13.89 11.23
C SER A 100 -13.90 -13.24 12.53
N LEU A 101 -12.88 -13.82 13.17
CA LEU A 101 -12.29 -13.31 14.40
C LEU A 101 -11.75 -11.87 14.24
N ALA A 102 -11.22 -11.52 13.06
CA ALA A 102 -10.75 -10.18 12.75
C ALA A 102 -11.83 -9.11 13.01
N CYS A 103 -13.07 -9.34 12.55
CA CYS A 103 -14.19 -8.42 12.75
C CYS A 103 -14.57 -8.19 14.23
N PHE A 104 -14.22 -9.09 15.14
CA PHE A 104 -14.49 -8.91 16.57
C PHE A 104 -13.45 -8.03 17.28
N LEU A 105 -12.25 -7.87 16.68
CA LEU A 105 -11.19 -7.01 17.19
C LEU A 105 -11.21 -5.60 16.57
N HIS A 106 -11.98 -5.41 15.50
CA HIS A 106 -12.04 -4.17 14.72
C HIS A 106 -13.40 -3.46 14.87
N SER A 107 -13.40 -2.18 14.54
CA SER A 107 -14.62 -1.38 14.42
C SER A 107 -15.52 -1.97 13.32
N ARG A 108 -16.85 -1.92 13.53
CA ARG A 108 -17.83 -2.49 12.60
C ARG A 108 -18.88 -1.47 12.22
N TYR A 109 -19.13 -1.34 10.93
CA TYR A 109 -20.18 -0.50 10.37
C TYR A 109 -21.57 -1.06 10.68
N LYS A 110 -22.43 -0.21 11.22
CA LYS A 110 -23.82 -0.51 11.56
C LYS A 110 -24.72 0.36 10.69
N SER A 111 -25.26 -0.21 9.61
CA SER A 111 -26.19 0.49 8.71
C SER A 111 -27.42 1.02 9.45
N SER A 112 -27.93 0.27 10.43
CA SER A 112 -29.08 0.68 11.25
C SER A 112 -28.86 1.93 12.12
N HIS A 113 -27.60 2.36 12.28
CA HIS A 113 -27.24 3.54 13.06
C HIS A 113 -26.89 4.75 12.17
N SER A 114 -27.01 4.61 10.85
CA SER A 114 -26.78 5.70 9.90
C SER A 114 -28.09 6.14 9.26
N SER A 115 -28.38 7.43 9.33
CA SER A 115 -29.56 8.05 8.70
C SER A 115 -29.39 8.30 7.20
N THR A 116 -28.15 8.27 6.70
CA THR A 116 -27.78 8.49 5.28
C THR A 116 -27.52 7.19 4.52
N TYR A 117 -27.60 6.04 5.21
CA TYR A 117 -27.44 4.73 4.60
C TYR A 117 -28.48 4.45 3.51
N LYS A 118 -28.01 3.92 2.39
CA LYS A 118 -28.82 3.36 1.30
C LYS A 118 -28.32 1.96 0.97
N GLU A 119 -29.24 1.01 0.93
CA GLU A 119 -28.94 -0.36 0.49
C GLU A 119 -28.66 -0.36 -1.02
N ASN A 120 -27.47 -0.84 -1.42
CA ASN A 120 -27.07 -0.87 -2.82
C ASN A 120 -27.85 -1.99 -3.55
N GLY A 121 -28.41 -1.69 -4.73
CA GLY A 121 -29.34 -2.56 -5.46
C GLY A 121 -30.83 -2.15 -5.37
N THR A 122 -31.15 -1.03 -4.73
CA THR A 122 -32.49 -0.42 -4.80
C THR A 122 -32.53 0.73 -5.81
N GLU A 123 -32.42 0.42 -7.09
CA GLU A 123 -33.09 1.31 -8.07
C GLU A 123 -34.58 1.26 -7.74
N THR A 124 -35.12 2.39 -7.28
CA THR A 124 -36.55 2.62 -7.10
C THR A 124 -37.25 2.79 -8.46
N GLY A 125 -37.05 1.82 -9.34
CA GLY A 125 -37.88 1.59 -10.52
C GLY A 125 -39.03 0.68 -10.11
N MET A 126 -40.19 1.27 -9.84
CA MET A 126 -41.42 0.57 -9.53
C MET A 126 -41.84 -0.31 -10.73
N SER A 127 -41.38 -1.56 -10.78
CA SER A 127 -41.92 -2.57 -11.68
C SER A 127 -43.17 -3.16 -11.03
N SER A 128 -44.32 -2.91 -11.63
CA SER A 128 -45.65 -3.30 -11.16
C SER A 128 -45.99 -4.78 -11.35
N ASP A 129 -45.01 -5.67 -11.55
CA ASP A 129 -45.27 -7.09 -11.71
C ASP A 129 -44.80 -7.92 -10.50
N CYS A 130 -45.77 -8.64 -9.94
CA CYS A 130 -45.56 -9.60 -8.86
C CYS A 130 -44.68 -10.76 -9.37
N GLY A 131 -43.37 -10.68 -9.12
CA GLY A 131 -42.41 -11.70 -9.53
C GLY A 131 -41.12 -11.64 -8.71
N ILE A 132 -40.77 -12.78 -8.12
CA ILE A 132 -39.47 -13.22 -7.58
C ILE A 132 -38.36 -12.14 -7.57
N VAL A 133 -37.96 -11.70 -6.36
CA VAL A 133 -36.74 -10.90 -6.15
C VAL A 133 -35.53 -11.78 -6.44
N LEU A 134 -34.97 -11.66 -7.65
CA LEU A 134 -33.62 -12.13 -7.93
C LEU A 134 -32.66 -11.15 -7.27
N VAL A 135 -31.86 -11.62 -6.31
CA VAL A 135 -30.76 -10.82 -5.75
C VAL A 135 -29.79 -10.55 -6.90
N ASP A 136 -29.62 -9.28 -7.27
CA ASP A 136 -28.74 -8.93 -8.38
C ASP A 136 -27.31 -9.42 -8.13
N PRO A 137 -26.68 -10.10 -9.10
CA PRO A 137 -25.29 -10.56 -9.01
C PRO A 137 -24.26 -9.40 -8.88
N GLY A 138 -24.70 -8.14 -8.89
CA GLY A 138 -23.88 -6.94 -8.68
C GLY A 138 -23.76 -6.47 -7.22
N THR A 139 -24.45 -7.08 -6.26
CA THR A 139 -24.45 -6.62 -4.85
C THR A 139 -23.34 -7.24 -4.01
N SER A 140 -22.85 -8.43 -4.35
CA SER A 140 -21.77 -9.11 -3.62
C SER A 140 -20.39 -8.72 -4.15
N ALA A 141 -19.42 -8.55 -3.26
CA ALA A 141 -18.05 -8.22 -3.60
C ALA A 141 -17.07 -9.19 -2.95
N ALA A 142 -16.02 -9.57 -3.67
CA ALA A 142 -14.89 -10.32 -3.13
C ALA A 142 -13.59 -9.70 -3.64
N ILE A 143 -12.64 -9.48 -2.72
CA ILE A 143 -11.32 -8.93 -3.04
C ILE A 143 -10.28 -9.91 -2.53
N ASN A 144 -9.36 -10.31 -3.41
CA ASN A 144 -8.18 -11.07 -3.05
C ASN A 144 -6.98 -10.13 -2.95
N TYR A 145 -6.26 -10.22 -1.85
CA TYR A 145 -4.97 -9.58 -1.63
C TYR A 145 -3.87 -10.65 -1.63
N GLY A 146 -2.61 -10.24 -1.73
CA GLY A 146 -1.47 -11.17 -1.74
C GLY A 146 -1.42 -12.03 -0.47
N SER A 147 -1.70 -11.44 0.69
CA SER A 147 -1.65 -12.12 2.00
C SER A 147 -3.01 -12.42 2.63
N GLY A 148 -4.12 -12.09 1.99
CA GLY A 148 -5.46 -12.28 2.58
C GLY A 148 -6.57 -12.09 1.56
N SER A 149 -7.81 -12.32 1.95
CA SER A 149 -8.96 -12.00 1.12
C SER A 149 -10.11 -11.52 1.97
N LEU A 150 -11.06 -10.83 1.35
CA LEU A 150 -12.31 -10.48 1.98
C LEU A 150 -13.47 -10.73 1.04
N SER A 151 -14.64 -10.95 1.62
CA SER A 151 -15.91 -10.95 0.89
C SER A 151 -16.99 -10.25 1.68
N GLY A 152 -17.93 -9.65 0.96
CA GLY A 152 -18.92 -8.74 1.50
C GLY A 152 -19.97 -8.40 0.46
N PHE A 153 -20.64 -7.29 0.68
CA PHE A 153 -21.61 -6.72 -0.25
C PHE A 153 -21.49 -5.21 -0.28
N PHE A 154 -21.95 -4.58 -1.36
CA PHE A 154 -21.93 -3.14 -1.49
C PHE A 154 -23.03 -2.46 -0.66
N SER A 155 -22.72 -1.27 -0.19
CA SER A 155 -23.62 -0.36 0.49
C SER A 155 -23.25 1.06 0.13
N GLN A 156 -24.20 1.99 0.25
CA GLN A 156 -23.96 3.39 -0.03
C GLN A 156 -24.23 4.23 1.21
N ASP A 157 -23.33 5.14 1.53
CA ASP A 157 -23.48 6.07 2.65
C ASP A 157 -22.57 7.30 2.46
N SER A 158 -22.71 8.31 3.33
CA SER A 158 -21.77 9.43 3.39
C SER A 158 -20.45 9.01 4.03
N VAL A 159 -19.33 9.39 3.42
CA VAL A 159 -17.97 9.13 3.93
C VAL A 159 -17.28 10.44 4.26
N LYS A 160 -16.91 10.61 5.53
CA LYS A 160 -16.18 11.76 6.04
C LYS A 160 -14.68 11.49 6.02
N VAL A 161 -13.91 12.33 5.33
CA VAL A 161 -12.44 12.31 5.31
C VAL A 161 -11.94 13.69 5.76
N GLY A 162 -11.39 13.76 6.97
CA GLY A 162 -11.10 15.05 7.62
C GLY A 162 -12.37 15.87 7.83
N HIS A 163 -12.45 17.03 7.17
CA HIS A 163 -13.66 17.86 7.19
C HIS A 163 -14.55 17.68 5.95
N LEU A 164 -14.09 16.94 4.93
CA LEU A 164 -14.86 16.67 3.72
C LEU A 164 -15.91 15.60 4.01
N VAL A 165 -17.12 15.79 3.49
CA VAL A 165 -18.18 14.78 3.49
C VAL A 165 -18.46 14.42 2.04
N VAL A 166 -18.07 13.21 1.65
CA VAL A 166 -18.33 12.63 0.34
C VAL A 166 -19.67 11.94 0.41
N GLU A 167 -20.67 12.47 -0.30
CA GLU A 167 -22.01 11.92 -0.33
C GLU A 167 -22.11 10.75 -1.31
N ASP A 168 -23.12 9.89 -1.13
CA ASP A 168 -23.45 8.78 -2.03
C ASP A 168 -22.25 7.89 -2.41
N GLN A 169 -21.37 7.61 -1.44
CA GLN A 169 -20.20 6.78 -1.67
C GLN A 169 -20.55 5.31 -1.53
N ASP A 170 -20.33 4.55 -2.62
CA ASP A 170 -20.39 3.10 -2.58
C ASP A 170 -19.16 2.51 -1.88
N PHE A 171 -19.37 1.57 -0.96
CA PHE A 171 -18.31 0.85 -0.27
C PHE A 171 -18.73 -0.59 0.03
N ILE A 172 -17.76 -1.43 0.37
CA ILE A 172 -18.02 -2.83 0.69
C ILE A 172 -18.12 -3.01 2.21
N GLU A 173 -19.26 -3.53 2.65
CA GLU A 173 -19.47 -4.07 3.99
C GLU A 173 -18.84 -5.49 4.05
N ALA A 174 -17.67 -5.65 4.66
CA ALA A 174 -17.00 -6.94 4.74
C ALA A 174 -17.71 -7.86 5.74
N THR A 175 -18.13 -9.05 5.28
CA THR A 175 -18.82 -10.07 6.11
C THR A 175 -17.94 -11.25 6.45
N LYS A 176 -16.84 -11.43 5.69
CA LYS A 176 -15.80 -12.43 5.93
C LYS A 176 -14.45 -11.84 5.61
N GLU A 177 -13.55 -11.93 6.57
CA GLU A 177 -12.14 -11.58 6.49
C GLU A 177 -11.33 -12.80 6.96
N PRO A 178 -11.14 -13.83 6.11
CA PRO A 178 -10.32 -14.99 6.45
C PRO A 178 -8.84 -14.63 6.59
N GLY A 179 -8.15 -15.36 7.46
CA GLY A 179 -6.69 -15.32 7.59
C GLY A 179 -6.17 -14.51 8.79
N ILE A 180 -4.85 -14.58 8.98
CA ILE A 180 -4.14 -13.92 10.08
C ILE A 180 -3.85 -12.44 9.78
N THR A 181 -3.81 -12.06 8.50
CA THR A 181 -3.49 -10.72 8.01
C THR A 181 -4.36 -9.65 8.67
N PHE A 182 -5.67 -9.85 8.67
CA PHE A 182 -6.62 -8.91 9.28
C PHE A 182 -6.77 -9.11 10.80
N LEU A 183 -6.32 -10.23 11.36
CA LEU A 183 -6.34 -10.44 12.82
C LEU A 183 -5.22 -9.64 13.52
N ALA A 184 -4.06 -9.54 12.87
CA ALA A 184 -2.90 -8.79 13.38
C ALA A 184 -2.89 -7.31 12.93
N ALA A 185 -3.85 -6.90 12.10
CA ALA A 185 -3.96 -5.53 11.60
C ALA A 185 -4.19 -4.52 12.74
N LYS A 186 -3.71 -3.30 12.54
CA LYS A 186 -3.98 -2.14 13.41
C LYS A 186 -4.95 -1.14 12.76
N PHE A 187 -5.51 -1.52 11.62
CA PHE A 187 -6.45 -0.75 10.83
C PHE A 187 -7.71 -1.59 10.64
N ASP A 188 -8.86 -0.94 10.54
CA ASP A 188 -10.15 -1.58 10.35
C ASP A 188 -10.42 -1.90 8.87
N GLY A 189 -10.00 -1.02 7.96
CA GLY A 189 -10.30 -1.17 6.53
C GLY A 189 -9.32 -0.46 5.60
N ILE A 190 -9.74 -0.28 4.34
CA ILE A 190 -8.91 0.35 3.30
C ILE A 190 -9.75 1.33 2.51
N LEU A 191 -9.17 2.50 2.23
CA LEU A 191 -9.69 3.49 1.30
C LEU A 191 -8.80 3.51 0.05
N GLY A 192 -9.27 2.87 -1.02
CA GLY A 192 -8.59 2.85 -2.30
C GLY A 192 -8.56 4.23 -3.00
N LEU A 193 -7.37 4.63 -3.45
CA LEU A 193 -7.07 5.88 -4.17
C LEU A 193 -6.56 5.62 -5.61
N GLY A 194 -6.64 4.38 -6.08
CA GLY A 194 -6.41 3.98 -7.46
C GLY A 194 -7.53 4.41 -8.40
N PHE A 195 -7.45 4.00 -9.67
CA PHE A 195 -8.44 4.37 -10.68
C PHE A 195 -9.61 3.37 -10.73
N GLN A 196 -10.78 3.81 -11.21
CA GLN A 196 -12.00 3.00 -11.20
C GLN A 196 -11.88 1.69 -12.00
N GLU A 197 -11.00 1.62 -13.00
CA GLU A 197 -10.81 0.45 -13.88
C GLU A 197 -10.45 -0.84 -13.13
N ILE A 198 -9.87 -0.73 -11.93
CA ILE A 198 -9.52 -1.89 -11.09
C ILE A 198 -10.44 -2.03 -9.87
N SER A 199 -11.51 -1.24 -9.79
CA SER A 199 -12.52 -1.30 -8.74
C SER A 199 -13.40 -2.53 -8.94
N VAL A 200 -13.49 -3.37 -7.92
CA VAL A 200 -14.48 -4.45 -7.89
C VAL A 200 -15.89 -3.84 -7.98
N GLY A 201 -16.77 -4.48 -8.76
CA GLY A 201 -18.12 -3.97 -9.01
C GLY A 201 -18.18 -2.69 -9.83
N ASN A 202 -17.04 -2.22 -10.39
CA ASN A 202 -16.94 -0.93 -11.08
C ASN A 202 -17.40 0.26 -10.19
N ALA A 203 -17.27 0.12 -8.86
CA ALA A 203 -17.70 1.14 -7.91
C ALA A 203 -16.84 2.41 -8.06
N VAL A 204 -17.47 3.58 -7.98
CA VAL A 204 -16.78 4.87 -8.10
C VAL A 204 -15.90 5.10 -6.87
N PRO A 205 -14.57 5.29 -7.01
CA PRO A 205 -13.68 5.51 -5.87
C PRO A 205 -13.99 6.81 -5.13
N VAL A 206 -13.65 6.86 -3.82
CA VAL A 206 -13.86 8.04 -2.96
C VAL A 206 -13.26 9.31 -3.57
N TRP A 207 -12.06 9.21 -4.11
CA TRP A 207 -11.37 10.34 -4.75
C TRP A 207 -12.16 10.91 -5.95
N TYR A 208 -12.79 10.06 -6.75
CA TYR A 208 -13.57 10.49 -7.91
C TYR A 208 -14.80 11.29 -7.44
N ASN A 209 -15.48 10.80 -6.41
CA ASN A 209 -16.61 11.52 -5.82
C ASN A 209 -16.18 12.84 -5.17
N MET A 210 -15.03 12.90 -4.49
CA MET A 210 -14.47 14.17 -3.98
C MET A 210 -14.29 15.22 -5.08
N VAL A 211 -13.71 14.81 -6.22
CA VAL A 211 -13.49 15.70 -7.37
C VAL A 211 -14.82 16.10 -8.02
N ASN A 212 -15.70 15.13 -8.27
CA ASN A 212 -16.99 15.36 -8.94
C ASN A 212 -17.95 16.24 -8.12
N GLN A 213 -17.92 16.11 -6.80
CA GLN A 213 -18.73 16.92 -5.88
C GLN A 213 -18.09 18.30 -5.60
N GLY A 214 -16.92 18.60 -6.19
CA GLY A 214 -16.24 19.90 -6.02
C GLY A 214 -15.71 20.12 -4.60
N LEU A 215 -15.41 19.05 -3.87
CA LEU A 215 -14.95 19.11 -2.47
C LEU A 215 -13.48 19.52 -2.34
N VAL A 216 -12.71 19.44 -3.44
CA VAL A 216 -11.29 19.78 -3.49
C VAL A 216 -11.02 20.86 -4.53
N LYS A 217 -10.11 21.77 -4.21
CA LYS A 217 -9.78 22.92 -5.08
C LYS A 217 -9.02 22.53 -6.34
N LYS A 218 -8.16 21.51 -6.24
CA LYS A 218 -7.41 20.94 -7.35
C LYS A 218 -7.58 19.42 -7.32
N PRO A 219 -7.69 18.74 -8.47
CA PRO A 219 -7.74 17.29 -8.53
C PRO A 219 -6.32 16.71 -8.42
N VAL A 220 -5.69 16.96 -7.28
CA VAL A 220 -4.36 16.49 -6.89
C VAL A 220 -4.42 16.05 -5.43
N PHE A 221 -3.74 14.96 -5.09
CA PHE A 221 -3.45 14.61 -3.70
C PHE A 221 -1.99 14.22 -3.54
N SER A 222 -1.46 14.30 -2.31
CA SER A 222 -0.06 13.99 -2.04
C SER A 222 0.17 13.32 -0.71
N PHE A 223 1.29 12.61 -0.62
CA PHE A 223 1.75 11.94 0.59
C PHE A 223 3.10 12.48 1.06
N TRP A 224 3.17 12.75 2.36
CA TRP A 224 4.40 12.82 3.13
C TRP A 224 4.36 11.73 4.20
N LEU A 225 5.27 10.77 4.12
CA LEU A 225 5.34 9.66 5.06
C LEU A 225 6.56 9.84 5.96
N ASN A 226 6.34 10.16 7.23
CA ASN A 226 7.43 10.44 8.14
C ASN A 226 8.17 9.15 8.48
N ARG A 227 9.47 9.13 8.15
CA ARG A 227 10.33 7.96 8.40
C ARG A 227 10.79 7.89 9.85
N ASN A 228 10.74 8.99 10.61
CA ASN A 228 11.16 9.03 12.00
C ASN A 228 10.21 8.21 12.90
N VAL A 229 10.69 7.06 13.37
CA VAL A 229 9.93 6.13 14.24
C VAL A 229 9.81 6.60 15.70
N GLU A 230 10.61 7.60 16.10
CA GLU A 230 10.59 8.19 17.43
C GLU A 230 9.66 9.42 17.53
N GLY A 231 9.27 9.99 16.38
CA GLY A 231 8.36 11.13 16.31
C GLY A 231 6.89 10.77 16.59
N GLU A 232 6.11 11.75 17.05
CA GLU A 232 4.66 11.60 17.25
C GLU A 232 3.88 11.67 15.92
N GLU A 233 4.43 12.37 14.92
CA GLU A 233 3.83 12.52 13.59
C GLU A 233 4.21 11.35 12.69
N GLY A 234 3.22 10.53 12.29
CA GLY A 234 3.44 9.45 11.32
C GLY A 234 3.54 9.94 9.88
N GLY A 235 2.85 11.01 9.53
CA GLY A 235 2.86 11.59 8.18
C GLY A 235 1.60 12.38 7.91
N GLU A 236 1.41 12.78 6.65
CA GLU A 236 0.25 13.54 6.20
C GLU A 236 -0.15 13.13 4.76
N ILE A 237 -1.45 12.97 4.54
CA ILE A 237 -2.05 13.00 3.20
C ILE A 237 -2.77 14.32 3.01
N VAL A 238 -2.56 14.93 1.84
CA VAL A 238 -3.19 16.20 1.46
C VAL A 238 -4.08 15.97 0.26
N PHE A 239 -5.37 16.28 0.38
CA PHE A 239 -6.28 16.38 -0.78
C PHE A 239 -6.41 17.84 -1.22
N GLY A 240 -6.38 18.09 -2.52
CA GLY A 240 -6.47 19.43 -3.09
C GLY A 240 -5.13 20.11 -3.39
N GLY A 241 -4.00 19.44 -3.19
CA GLY A 241 -2.67 20.00 -3.43
C GLY A 241 -1.55 19.21 -2.77
N ALA A 242 -0.47 19.91 -2.42
CA ALA A 242 0.70 19.38 -1.74
C ALA A 242 1.26 20.43 -0.76
N ASP A 243 1.59 20.00 0.46
CA ASP A 243 2.12 20.92 1.47
C ASP A 243 3.60 21.25 1.20
N PRO A 244 3.95 22.52 0.94
CA PRO A 244 5.32 22.92 0.63
C PRO A 244 6.31 22.76 1.79
N SER A 245 5.83 22.56 3.02
CA SER A 245 6.69 22.29 4.18
C SER A 245 7.24 20.86 4.20
N HIS A 246 6.64 19.94 3.44
CA HIS A 246 6.97 18.52 3.45
C HIS A 246 7.88 18.06 2.32
N TYR A 247 8.36 18.97 1.47
CA TYR A 247 9.31 18.64 0.41
C TYR A 247 10.32 19.75 0.11
N LYS A 248 11.45 19.35 -0.49
CA LYS A 248 12.52 20.25 -0.94
C LYS A 248 12.65 20.20 -2.45
N GLY A 249 12.89 21.37 -3.04
CA GLY A 249 13.08 21.51 -4.48
C GLY A 249 11.78 21.34 -5.28
N LYS A 250 11.90 20.81 -6.50
CA LYS A 250 10.78 20.61 -7.43
C LYS A 250 10.52 19.13 -7.64
N HIS A 251 9.26 18.76 -7.78
CA HIS A 251 8.87 17.42 -8.18
C HIS A 251 9.32 17.12 -9.62
N THR A 252 9.78 15.90 -9.84
CA THR A 252 10.00 15.32 -11.16
C THR A 252 8.74 14.55 -11.53
N TYR A 253 8.01 15.01 -12.54
CA TYR A 253 6.76 14.40 -12.99
C TYR A 253 6.98 13.39 -14.11
N VAL A 254 6.28 12.27 -14.02
CA VAL A 254 6.20 11.23 -15.05
C VAL A 254 4.73 10.92 -15.35
N PRO A 255 4.37 10.72 -16.63
CA PRO A 255 2.98 10.45 -16.99
C PRO A 255 2.56 9.05 -16.56
N VAL A 256 1.27 8.89 -16.24
CA VAL A 256 0.65 7.60 -16.03
C VAL A 256 0.58 6.84 -17.37
N THR A 257 1.11 5.63 -17.41
CA THR A 257 1.21 4.82 -18.63
C THR A 257 0.04 3.87 -18.83
N GLN A 258 -0.61 3.45 -17.74
CA GLN A 258 -1.76 2.57 -17.77
C GLN A 258 -2.76 2.96 -16.69
N LYS A 259 -3.89 3.53 -17.13
CA LYS A 259 -4.99 3.89 -16.24
C LYS A 259 -5.60 2.62 -15.62
N GLY A 260 -5.83 2.68 -14.32
CA GLY A 260 -6.07 1.54 -13.45
C GLY A 260 -5.16 1.64 -12.23
N TYR A 261 -3.86 1.74 -12.48
CA TYR A 261 -2.83 1.94 -11.47
C TYR A 261 -2.17 3.31 -11.62
N TRP A 262 -1.58 3.81 -10.55
CA TRP A 262 -0.61 4.90 -10.60
C TRP A 262 0.75 4.38 -11.13
N GLN A 263 0.70 3.87 -12.37
CA GLN A 263 1.81 3.23 -13.07
C GLN A 263 2.51 4.22 -14.01
N PHE A 264 3.83 4.21 -14.05
CA PHE A 264 4.65 5.04 -14.92
C PHE A 264 5.83 4.24 -15.49
N ASP A 265 6.45 4.74 -16.57
CA ASP A 265 7.68 4.16 -17.10
C ASP A 265 8.87 4.61 -16.24
N MET A 266 9.71 3.64 -15.90
CA MET A 266 10.91 3.78 -15.11
C MET A 266 12.11 3.35 -15.96
N GLY A 267 13.23 4.03 -15.79
CA GLY A 267 14.50 3.62 -16.37
C GLY A 267 15.14 2.49 -15.56
N ASP A 268 16.46 2.49 -15.56
CA ASP A 268 17.24 1.45 -14.93
C ASP A 268 17.31 1.58 -13.40
N VAL A 269 17.61 0.46 -12.75
CA VAL A 269 17.93 0.38 -11.31
C VAL A 269 19.43 0.16 -11.17
N LEU A 270 20.09 1.03 -10.40
CA LEU A 270 21.53 1.05 -10.22
C LEU A 270 21.91 0.66 -8.79
N ILE A 271 23.00 -0.09 -8.63
CA ILE A 271 23.66 -0.36 -7.34
C ILE A 271 25.05 0.27 -7.40
N SER A 272 25.35 1.20 -6.49
CA SER A 272 26.64 1.94 -6.49
C SER A 272 26.96 2.60 -7.84
N SER A 273 25.93 3.08 -8.55
CA SER A 273 26.00 3.67 -9.90
C SER A 273 26.26 2.69 -11.05
N GLU A 274 26.25 1.38 -10.79
CA GLU A 274 26.33 0.34 -11.81
C GLU A 274 24.95 -0.26 -12.09
N SER A 275 24.65 -0.52 -13.37
CA SER A 275 23.40 -1.16 -13.80
C SER A 275 23.27 -2.57 -13.22
N ILE A 276 22.11 -2.88 -12.65
CA ILE A 276 21.78 -4.27 -12.28
C ILE A 276 21.48 -5.04 -13.57
N SER A 277 22.48 -5.75 -14.08
CA SER A 277 22.40 -6.72 -15.18
C SER A 277 21.77 -6.22 -16.50
N GLY A 278 21.55 -4.92 -16.65
CA GLY A 278 20.84 -4.33 -17.77
C GLY A 278 19.36 -4.72 -17.86
N PHE A 279 18.77 -5.31 -16.82
CA PHE A 279 17.41 -5.86 -16.89
C PHE A 279 16.35 -4.77 -17.10
N CYS A 280 16.49 -3.65 -16.40
CA CYS A 280 15.67 -2.45 -16.62
C CYS A 280 16.33 -1.46 -17.60
N ALA A 281 17.43 -1.82 -18.28
CA ALA A 281 18.08 -0.93 -19.24
C ALA A 281 17.22 -0.65 -20.48
N GLY A 282 16.30 -1.57 -20.83
CA GLY A 282 15.28 -1.37 -21.85
C GLY A 282 14.04 -0.59 -21.37
N GLY A 283 14.04 -0.16 -20.11
CA GLY A 283 12.88 0.42 -19.42
C GLY A 283 12.10 -0.65 -18.65
N CYS A 284 11.78 -0.32 -17.40
CA CYS A 284 10.85 -1.05 -16.54
C CYS A 284 9.59 -0.22 -16.33
N LYS A 285 8.55 -0.84 -15.80
CA LYS A 285 7.38 -0.11 -15.30
C LYS A 285 7.47 -0.04 -13.78
N ALA A 286 6.84 0.97 -13.19
CA ALA A 286 6.73 1.09 -11.74
C ALA A 286 5.33 1.58 -11.34
N ILE A 287 4.85 1.14 -10.18
CA ILE A 287 3.64 1.64 -9.52
C ILE A 287 4.05 2.31 -8.21
N ALA A 288 3.54 3.51 -7.94
CA ALA A 288 3.63 4.12 -6.61
C ALA A 288 2.44 3.64 -5.76
N ASP A 289 2.71 2.85 -4.72
CA ASP A 289 1.67 2.16 -3.93
C ASP A 289 1.83 2.46 -2.43
N SER A 290 1.03 3.38 -1.90
CA SER A 290 0.99 3.69 -0.46
C SER A 290 0.36 2.59 0.40
N GLY A 291 -0.24 1.56 -0.22
CA GLY A 291 -0.79 0.41 0.48
C GLY A 291 0.23 -0.69 0.80
N THR A 292 1.48 -0.54 0.36
CA THR A 292 2.59 -1.46 0.66
C THR A 292 3.79 -0.71 1.21
N SER A 293 4.52 -1.32 2.15
CA SER A 293 5.74 -0.70 2.64
C SER A 293 6.99 -1.07 1.84
N LEU A 294 7.11 -2.32 1.40
CA LEU A 294 8.32 -2.84 0.75
C LEU A 294 8.43 -2.40 -0.72
N LEU A 295 9.66 -2.35 -1.21
CA LEU A 295 9.98 -2.29 -2.63
C LEU A 295 9.83 -3.70 -3.21
N ALA A 296 8.91 -3.90 -4.16
CA ALA A 296 8.76 -5.20 -4.81
C ALA A 296 9.29 -5.15 -6.24
N GLY A 297 10.12 -6.11 -6.64
CA GLY A 297 10.67 -6.15 -7.99
C GLY A 297 11.20 -7.51 -8.45
N PRO A 298 11.59 -7.62 -9.73
CA PRO A 298 11.85 -8.90 -10.41
C PRO A 298 13.04 -9.72 -9.85
N THR A 299 12.91 -11.05 -9.86
CA THR A 299 13.81 -12.05 -9.22
C THR A 299 14.87 -12.63 -10.17
N VAL A 300 15.39 -11.84 -11.12
CA VAL A 300 15.79 -12.37 -12.45
C VAL A 300 17.02 -13.30 -12.50
N LEU A 301 18.05 -13.14 -11.67
CA LEU A 301 19.23 -14.04 -11.71
C LEU A 301 19.01 -15.42 -11.03
N PRO A 302 18.33 -15.48 -9.89
CA PRO A 302 18.23 -16.73 -9.15
C PRO A 302 17.51 -17.90 -9.79
N LYS A 303 16.42 -17.63 -10.52
CA LYS A 303 15.54 -18.65 -11.07
C LYS A 303 16.24 -19.57 -12.08
N GLN A 304 17.19 -19.02 -12.84
CA GLN A 304 17.99 -19.77 -13.80
C GLN A 304 18.99 -20.71 -13.12
N VAL A 305 19.69 -20.23 -12.08
CA VAL A 305 20.63 -21.03 -11.30
C VAL A 305 19.90 -22.15 -10.55
N CYS A 306 18.77 -21.82 -9.91
CA CYS A 306 17.95 -22.77 -9.16
C CYS A 306 17.27 -23.83 -10.03
N SER A 307 16.96 -23.48 -11.28
CA SER A 307 16.48 -24.44 -12.27
C SER A 307 17.58 -25.39 -12.75
N GLN A 308 18.80 -24.90 -12.96
CA GLN A 308 19.93 -25.71 -13.42
C GLN A 308 20.39 -26.74 -12.38
N ILE A 309 20.26 -26.43 -11.09
CA ILE A 309 20.59 -27.35 -9.98
C ILE A 309 19.41 -28.24 -9.55
N GLY A 310 18.28 -28.19 -10.28
CA GLY A 310 17.14 -29.08 -10.09
C GLY A 310 16.26 -28.78 -8.87
N ILE A 311 16.37 -27.58 -8.28
CA ILE A 311 15.55 -27.15 -7.14
C ILE A 311 14.27 -26.44 -7.62
N CYS A 312 14.34 -25.76 -8.77
CA CYS A 312 13.17 -25.22 -9.48
C CYS A 312 12.91 -26.04 -10.75
N PHE A 313 11.72 -26.59 -10.93
CA PHE A 313 11.37 -27.25 -12.19
C PHE A 313 10.71 -26.26 -13.15
N SER A 314 11.40 -25.94 -14.25
CA SER A 314 10.84 -25.21 -15.37
C SER A 314 10.54 -26.19 -16.51
N ASN A 315 9.26 -26.45 -16.79
CA ASN A 315 8.87 -27.01 -18.07
C ASN A 315 7.91 -26.05 -18.77
N GLY A 316 8.40 -25.47 -19.87
CA GLY A 316 7.59 -24.72 -20.81
C GLY A 316 6.53 -25.62 -21.45
N TYR A 317 5.33 -25.05 -21.59
CA TYR A 317 4.17 -25.54 -22.33
C TYR A 317 3.54 -26.87 -21.87
N HIS A 318 2.23 -26.76 -21.61
CA HIS A 318 1.22 -27.80 -21.34
C HIS A 318 1.22 -28.48 -19.97
N SER A 319 0.26 -28.04 -19.16
CA SER A 319 -0.38 -28.83 -18.12
C SER A 319 -1.14 -30.01 -18.72
N VAL A 320 -0.56 -31.21 -18.65
CA VAL A 320 -1.34 -32.43 -18.59
C VAL A 320 -0.82 -33.26 -17.43
N SER A 321 -1.69 -33.44 -16.43
CA SER A 321 -1.51 -34.41 -15.36
C SER A 321 -1.41 -35.81 -15.96
N MET A 322 -0.26 -36.47 -15.79
CA MET A 322 -0.21 -37.93 -15.80
C MET A 322 0.35 -38.38 -14.45
N GLY A 323 -0.58 -38.71 -13.56
CA GLY A 323 -0.26 -39.42 -12.33
C GLY A 323 0.27 -40.81 -12.64
N ILE A 324 1.48 -41.10 -12.15
CA ILE A 324 1.87 -42.48 -11.86
C ILE A 324 1.46 -42.75 -10.42
N LYS A 325 0.41 -43.57 -10.30
CA LYS A 325 -0.18 -44.04 -9.06
C LYS A 325 0.72 -45.13 -8.48
N THR A 326 1.58 -44.80 -7.53
CA THR A 326 2.24 -45.82 -6.69
C THR A 326 1.35 -46.04 -5.48
N VAL A 327 0.82 -47.25 -5.38
CA VAL A 327 -0.11 -47.68 -4.33
C VAL A 327 0.70 -47.94 -3.06
N VAL A 328 0.41 -47.20 -1.99
CA VAL A 328 0.41 -47.56 -0.55
C VAL A 328 0.75 -46.31 0.29
N GLY A 329 -0.17 -45.94 1.19
CA GLY A 329 0.10 -45.07 2.35
C GLY A 329 -0.40 -43.63 2.24
N GLN A 330 -1.41 -43.29 3.04
CA GLN A 330 -1.87 -41.91 3.29
C GLN A 330 -0.78 -41.06 3.96
N SER A 331 -0.48 -39.90 3.41
CA SER A 331 -0.21 -38.67 4.17
C SER A 331 -0.55 -37.44 3.33
N THR A 332 -1.16 -36.47 3.98
CA THR A 332 -1.50 -35.13 3.51
C THR A 332 -0.23 -34.32 3.30
N ASP A 333 0.10 -33.90 2.08
CA ASP A 333 1.12 -32.88 1.85
C ASP A 333 0.72 -31.92 0.71
N ALA A 334 0.70 -30.63 1.06
CA ALA A 334 0.61 -29.50 0.13
C ALA A 334 1.95 -29.36 -0.65
N PRO A 335 2.03 -28.62 -1.77
CA PRO A 335 3.17 -28.71 -2.68
C PRO A 335 4.42 -28.07 -2.08
N VAL A 336 5.33 -28.94 -1.60
CA VAL A 336 6.63 -28.62 -0.99
C VAL A 336 7.61 -27.97 -2.00
N ASP A 337 7.37 -28.14 -3.31
CA ASP A 337 8.27 -27.70 -4.39
C ASP A 337 8.44 -26.16 -4.51
N ASN A 338 7.46 -25.35 -4.11
CA ASN A 338 7.53 -23.90 -4.30
C ASN A 338 8.41 -23.19 -3.24
N ALA A 339 8.42 -23.70 -2.01
CA ALA A 339 9.19 -23.11 -0.91
C ALA A 339 10.70 -23.31 -1.10
N LEU A 340 11.11 -24.49 -1.58
CA LEU A 340 12.51 -24.81 -1.88
C LEU A 340 13.04 -24.02 -3.08
N CYS A 341 12.22 -23.85 -4.12
CA CYS A 341 12.57 -23.00 -5.26
C CYS A 341 12.79 -21.53 -4.82
N THR A 342 11.87 -20.98 -4.03
CA THR A 342 11.99 -19.60 -3.51
C THR A 342 13.21 -19.43 -2.59
N ALA A 343 13.48 -20.40 -1.71
CA ALA A 343 14.64 -20.37 -0.82
C ALA A 343 15.96 -20.44 -1.60
N CYS A 344 16.02 -21.27 -2.64
CA CYS A 344 17.14 -21.28 -3.56
C CYS A 344 17.30 -19.94 -4.25
N GLU A 345 16.20 -19.34 -4.72
CA GLU A 345 16.27 -18.10 -5.46
C GLU A 345 16.88 -16.98 -4.59
N MET A 346 16.41 -16.87 -3.36
CA MET A 346 16.97 -15.93 -2.38
C MET A 346 18.44 -16.20 -2.06
N ALA A 347 18.84 -17.47 -1.95
CA ALA A 347 20.23 -17.84 -1.71
C ALA A 347 21.15 -17.45 -2.87
N VAL A 348 20.70 -17.60 -4.12
CA VAL A 348 21.51 -17.23 -5.29
C VAL A 348 21.73 -15.72 -5.38
N VAL A 349 20.70 -14.88 -5.15
CA VAL A 349 20.91 -13.41 -5.09
C VAL A 349 21.98 -13.06 -4.06
N TRP A 350 21.88 -13.68 -2.89
CA TRP A 350 22.77 -13.39 -1.77
C TRP A 350 24.22 -13.81 -2.09
N ILE A 351 24.41 -15.00 -2.64
CA ILE A 351 25.71 -15.52 -3.06
C ILE A 351 26.34 -14.61 -4.13
N GLU A 352 25.58 -14.21 -5.15
CA GLU A 352 26.08 -13.33 -6.21
C GLU A 352 26.53 -11.97 -5.68
N ASN A 353 25.76 -11.41 -4.73
CA ASN A 353 26.11 -10.14 -4.11
C ASN A 353 27.41 -10.24 -3.27
N ARG A 354 27.62 -11.35 -2.57
CA ARG A 354 28.82 -11.58 -1.73
C ARG A 354 30.07 -11.91 -2.55
N LEU A 355 29.92 -12.61 -3.67
CA LEU A 355 31.00 -12.81 -4.63
C LEU A 355 31.47 -11.49 -5.25
N LYS A 356 30.55 -10.55 -5.51
CA LYS A 356 30.91 -9.19 -5.97
C LYS A 356 31.63 -8.36 -4.90
N LEU A 357 31.46 -8.70 -3.62
CA LEU A 357 32.18 -8.09 -2.49
C LEU A 357 33.50 -8.80 -2.15
N ASN A 358 33.96 -9.72 -3.00
CA ASN A 358 35.24 -10.44 -2.89
C ASN A 358 35.38 -11.30 -1.60
N GLU A 359 34.26 -11.76 -1.05
CA GLU A 359 34.25 -12.71 0.09
C GLU A 359 34.63 -14.13 -0.35
N THR A 360 35.19 -14.92 0.58
CA THR A 360 35.63 -16.28 0.26
C THR A 360 34.45 -17.25 0.22
N VAL A 361 34.50 -18.20 -0.73
CA VAL A 361 33.46 -19.22 -0.95
C VAL A 361 33.10 -20.00 0.33
N GLU A 362 34.07 -20.20 1.22
CA GLU A 362 33.89 -20.95 2.47
C GLU A 362 33.07 -20.17 3.52
N GLN A 363 33.20 -18.84 3.56
CA GLN A 363 32.39 -17.96 4.42
C GLN A 363 30.95 -17.86 3.93
N ILE A 364 30.78 -17.78 2.60
CA ILE A 364 29.48 -17.74 1.92
C ILE A 364 28.69 -19.03 2.20
N LEU A 365 29.33 -20.20 2.07
CA LEU A 365 28.69 -21.51 2.31
C LEU A 365 28.30 -21.73 3.78
N THR A 366 29.05 -21.15 4.73
CA THR A 366 28.76 -21.28 6.16
C THR A 366 27.47 -20.53 6.55
N TYR A 367 27.17 -19.40 5.90
CA TYR A 367 25.98 -18.59 6.15
C TYR A 367 24.73 -19.14 5.47
N VAL A 368 24.85 -19.64 4.23
CA VAL A 368 23.74 -20.27 3.47
C VAL A 368 23.14 -21.45 4.23
N ASN A 369 23.98 -22.25 4.91
CA ASN A 369 23.52 -23.36 5.74
C ASN A 369 22.78 -22.92 7.02
N LYS A 370 22.77 -21.63 7.35
CA LYS A 370 22.15 -21.05 8.56
C LYS A 370 20.87 -20.26 8.26
N ALA A 371 20.69 -19.77 7.02
CA ALA A 371 19.60 -18.91 6.62
C ALA A 371 18.46 -19.72 5.95
N ASN A 372 17.50 -20.19 6.75
CA ASN A 372 16.20 -20.70 6.28
C ASN A 372 15.33 -19.52 5.77
N GLY A 373 15.63 -18.98 4.58
CA GLY A 373 14.72 -18.12 3.82
C GLY A 373 14.34 -16.77 4.43
N GLN A 374 15.14 -16.20 5.33
CA GLN A 374 14.83 -14.91 5.98
C GLN A 374 15.54 -13.75 5.27
N SER A 375 14.79 -12.69 4.92
CA SER A 375 15.29 -11.38 4.45
C SER A 375 16.01 -10.55 5.53
N ALA A 376 16.47 -11.20 6.60
CA ALA A 376 17.16 -10.56 7.72
C ALA A 376 18.59 -10.19 7.31
N VAL A 377 19.01 -8.99 7.70
CA VAL A 377 20.37 -8.47 7.46
C VAL A 377 21.03 -8.08 8.77
N GLU A 378 22.35 -8.11 8.82
CA GLU A 378 23.08 -7.66 10.00
C GLU A 378 23.02 -6.13 10.11
N CYS A 379 22.41 -5.62 11.18
CA CYS A 379 22.34 -4.18 11.44
C CYS A 379 23.72 -3.49 11.52
N SER A 380 24.77 -4.21 11.91
CA SER A 380 26.15 -3.68 11.95
C SER A 380 26.72 -3.40 10.56
N SER A 381 26.18 -4.03 9.51
CA SER A 381 26.71 -3.94 8.14
C SER A 381 26.09 -2.81 7.31
N LEU A 382 25.15 -2.04 7.86
CA LEU A 382 24.44 -0.94 7.19
C LEU A 382 25.41 0.04 6.47
N SER A 383 26.50 0.43 7.12
CA SER A 383 27.46 1.41 6.58
C SER A 383 28.29 0.89 5.40
N SER A 384 28.33 -0.43 5.17
CA SER A 384 29.04 -1.03 4.03
C SER A 384 28.11 -1.43 2.90
N MET A 385 26.80 -1.21 3.03
CA MET A 385 25.83 -1.52 1.98
C MET A 385 25.80 -0.42 0.90
N PRO A 386 25.47 -0.77 -0.35
CA PRO A 386 25.52 0.17 -1.47
C PRO A 386 24.30 1.11 -1.51
N VAL A 387 24.47 2.29 -2.10
CA VAL A 387 23.34 3.13 -2.49
C VAL A 387 22.62 2.50 -3.68
N ILE A 388 21.29 2.40 -3.61
CA ILE A 388 20.44 1.92 -4.69
C ILE A 388 19.77 3.13 -5.34
N SER A 389 19.75 3.20 -6.68
CA SER A 389 19.16 4.33 -7.41
C SER A 389 18.13 3.85 -8.42
N PHE A 390 16.96 4.49 -8.43
CA PHE A 390 15.94 4.29 -9.44
C PHE A 390 15.95 5.46 -10.44
N THR A 391 16.00 5.17 -11.73
CA THR A 391 15.95 6.23 -12.75
C THR A 391 14.50 6.55 -13.10
N ILE A 392 14.02 7.76 -12.77
CA ILE A 392 12.64 8.19 -13.02
C ILE A 392 12.67 9.55 -13.72
N GLY A 393 12.02 9.68 -14.88
CA GLY A 393 12.04 10.93 -15.66
C GLY A 393 13.45 11.40 -16.06
N GLY A 394 14.39 10.47 -16.24
CA GLY A 394 15.80 10.77 -16.54
C GLY A 394 16.64 11.23 -15.33
N LYS A 395 16.08 11.24 -14.12
CA LYS A 395 16.78 11.59 -12.88
C LYS A 395 16.97 10.36 -11.99
N GLY A 396 18.11 10.25 -11.32
CA GLY A 396 18.37 9.21 -10.31
C GLY A 396 17.73 9.56 -8.95
N PHE A 397 17.00 8.61 -8.39
CA PHE A 397 16.37 8.65 -7.07
C PHE A 397 17.08 7.65 -6.16
N ASN A 398 18.01 8.16 -5.37
CA ASN A 398 18.89 7.36 -4.51
C ASN A 398 18.21 6.99 -3.19
N LEU A 399 18.44 5.77 -2.73
CA LEU A 399 18.12 5.28 -1.40
C LEU A 399 19.42 4.83 -0.73
N ALA A 400 19.77 5.47 0.39
CA ALA A 400 20.88 5.01 1.22
C ALA A 400 20.49 3.76 2.03
N PRO A 401 21.45 3.00 2.58
CA PRO A 401 21.19 1.79 3.36
C PRO A 401 20.20 1.95 4.50
N GLU A 402 20.26 3.08 5.21
CA GLU A 402 19.33 3.42 6.30
C GLU A 402 17.91 3.70 5.78
N GLU A 403 17.76 3.78 4.46
CA GLU A 403 16.53 4.12 3.78
C GLU A 403 15.73 2.91 3.34
N TYR A 404 16.43 1.91 2.80
CA TYR A 404 15.82 0.67 2.35
C TYR A 404 15.98 -0.50 3.33
N ILE A 405 16.65 -0.34 4.47
CA ILE A 405 16.68 -1.35 5.53
C ILE A 405 15.74 -0.95 6.67
N LEU A 406 14.81 -1.85 7.00
CA LEU A 406 13.85 -1.66 8.09
C LEU A 406 14.42 -2.20 9.39
N LYS A 407 14.34 -1.41 10.47
CA LYS A 407 14.68 -1.85 11.83
C LYS A 407 13.41 -2.21 12.59
N VAL A 408 13.37 -3.42 13.14
CA VAL A 408 12.26 -3.96 13.92
C VAL A 408 12.71 -4.18 15.36
N GLY A 409 11.91 -3.70 16.32
CA GLY A 409 12.29 -3.71 17.74
C GLY A 409 13.28 -2.61 18.11
N ASN A 410 13.64 -2.55 19.40
CA ASN A 410 14.42 -1.47 19.99
C ASN A 410 15.77 -1.94 20.57
N GLY A 411 16.77 -1.07 20.52
CA GLY A 411 18.08 -1.28 21.17
C GLY A 411 18.90 -2.41 20.56
N ILE A 412 19.65 -3.14 21.40
CA ILE A 412 20.61 -4.19 21.00
C ILE A 412 19.89 -5.43 20.43
N ALA A 413 18.60 -5.59 20.72
CA ALA A 413 17.76 -6.67 20.19
C ALA A 413 17.06 -6.30 18.88
N ALA A 414 17.29 -5.09 18.34
CA ALA A 414 16.71 -4.66 17.08
C ALA A 414 17.21 -5.54 15.93
N GLN A 415 16.30 -5.95 15.07
CA GLN A 415 16.58 -6.76 13.90
C GLN A 415 16.42 -5.92 12.64
N CYS A 416 17.32 -6.12 11.68
CA CYS A 416 17.28 -5.42 10.42
C CYS A 416 16.76 -6.34 9.33
N ILE A 417 15.85 -5.83 8.51
CA ILE A 417 15.20 -6.57 7.44
C ILE A 417 15.34 -5.75 6.15
N SER A 418 15.62 -6.44 5.06
CA SER A 418 15.62 -5.82 3.73
C SER A 418 14.24 -5.25 3.42
N GLY A 419 14.20 -3.98 2.98
CA GLY A 419 13.01 -3.33 2.45
C GLY A 419 12.63 -3.80 1.04
N PHE A 420 13.35 -4.78 0.49
CA PHE A 420 13.08 -5.38 -0.82
C PHE A 420 12.36 -6.71 -0.69
N SER A 421 11.37 -6.92 -1.55
CA SER A 421 10.64 -8.16 -1.73
C SER A 421 10.71 -8.63 -3.18
N ALA A 422 10.75 -9.94 -3.38
CA ALA A 422 10.74 -10.54 -4.70
C ALA A 422 9.32 -10.55 -5.27
N PHE A 423 9.17 -10.06 -6.50
CA PHE A 423 7.91 -10.03 -7.23
C PHE A 423 8.16 -10.10 -8.74
N ASP A 424 7.66 -11.16 -9.38
CA ASP A 424 7.77 -11.34 -10.82
C ASP A 424 6.42 -11.11 -11.51
N MET A 425 6.34 -10.02 -12.27
CA MET A 425 5.22 -9.78 -13.19
C MET A 425 5.59 -10.28 -14.59
N PRO A 426 4.86 -11.23 -15.18
CA PRO A 426 5.15 -11.71 -16.53
C PRO A 426 4.79 -10.66 -17.61
N PRO A 427 5.40 -10.75 -18.80
CA PRO A 427 4.94 -10.01 -19.98
C PRO A 427 3.46 -10.30 -20.28
N PRO A 428 2.69 -9.34 -20.83
CA PRO A 428 3.12 -8.05 -21.36
C PRO A 428 3.15 -6.91 -20.33
N ARG A 429 2.79 -7.18 -19.06
CA ARG A 429 2.67 -6.14 -18.01
C ARG A 429 3.99 -5.86 -17.30
N GLY A 430 4.86 -6.87 -17.17
CA GLY A 430 6.20 -6.71 -16.61
C GLY A 430 7.29 -6.48 -17.67
N PRO A 431 8.51 -6.13 -17.23
CA PRO A 431 8.95 -6.07 -15.83
C PRO A 431 8.39 -4.86 -15.07
N LEU A 432 7.94 -5.10 -13.83
CA LEU A 432 7.20 -4.13 -13.00
C LEU A 432 7.82 -4.04 -11.61
N TRP A 433 7.98 -2.81 -11.11
CA TRP A 433 8.33 -2.49 -9.74
C TRP A 433 7.15 -1.93 -8.97
N ILE A 434 7.11 -2.17 -7.67
CA ILE A 434 6.22 -1.50 -6.73
C ILE A 434 7.07 -0.66 -5.80
N LEU A 435 6.86 0.66 -5.83
CA LEU A 435 7.54 1.62 -4.99
C LEU A 435 6.62 1.98 -3.82
N GLY A 436 6.79 1.27 -2.71
CA GLY A 436 6.01 1.47 -1.48
C GLY A 436 6.56 2.54 -0.55
N ASP A 437 6.18 2.47 0.73
CA ASP A 437 6.55 3.44 1.77
C ASP A 437 8.07 3.65 1.92
N VAL A 438 8.89 2.63 1.67
CA VAL A 438 10.36 2.76 1.67
C VAL A 438 10.82 3.85 0.69
N PHE A 439 10.22 3.90 -0.50
CA PHE A 439 10.50 4.95 -1.49
C PHE A 439 9.74 6.24 -1.16
N MET A 440 8.42 6.14 -0.93
CA MET A 440 7.54 7.29 -0.74
C MET A 440 7.82 8.07 0.56
N GLY A 441 8.43 7.45 1.56
CA GLY A 441 8.90 8.15 2.75
C GLY A 441 10.16 8.97 2.52
N ARG A 442 11.02 8.58 1.56
CA ARG A 442 12.19 9.36 1.17
C ARG A 442 11.84 10.46 0.18
N TYR A 443 10.85 10.18 -0.66
CA TYR A 443 10.41 11.05 -1.73
C TYR A 443 8.93 11.39 -1.57
N HIS A 444 8.66 12.64 -1.19
CA HIS A 444 7.31 13.19 -1.20
C HIS A 444 6.68 12.95 -2.57
N THR A 445 5.49 12.37 -2.57
CA THR A 445 4.84 11.88 -3.78
C THR A 445 3.52 12.63 -4.02
N VAL A 446 3.36 13.17 -5.22
CA VAL A 446 2.15 13.86 -5.70
C VAL A 446 1.48 12.98 -6.75
N PHE A 447 0.18 12.76 -6.59
CA PHE A 447 -0.67 12.06 -7.54
C PHE A 447 -1.57 13.11 -8.22
N ASP A 448 -1.21 13.47 -9.45
CA ASP A 448 -1.90 14.49 -10.23
C ASP A 448 -2.94 13.81 -11.13
N TYR A 449 -4.19 13.83 -10.67
CA TYR A 449 -5.31 13.24 -11.39
C TYR A 449 -5.75 14.10 -12.57
N GLU A 450 -5.52 15.42 -12.53
CA GLU A 450 -5.82 16.34 -13.64
C GLU A 450 -5.00 15.99 -14.88
N ASN A 451 -3.69 15.87 -14.68
CA ASN A 451 -2.72 15.70 -15.76
C ASN A 451 -2.32 14.24 -15.97
N LEU A 452 -2.91 13.31 -15.20
CA LEU A 452 -2.57 11.89 -15.17
C LEU A 452 -1.06 11.69 -15.06
N SER A 453 -0.46 12.21 -13.99
CA SER A 453 0.97 12.13 -13.75
C SER A 453 1.29 11.94 -12.27
N ILE A 454 2.52 11.50 -11.99
CA ILE A 454 3.01 11.30 -10.62
C ILE A 454 4.30 12.10 -10.47
N GLY A 455 4.40 12.87 -9.40
CA GLY A 455 5.52 13.77 -9.11
C GLY A 455 6.29 13.35 -7.87
N PHE A 456 7.62 13.28 -7.97
CA PHE A 456 8.50 12.92 -6.85
C PHE A 456 9.47 14.05 -6.51
N ALA A 457 9.51 14.47 -5.24
CA ALA A 457 10.48 15.42 -4.70
C ALA A 457 11.13 14.85 -3.45
N GLU A 458 12.29 15.37 -3.05
CA GLU A 458 12.91 15.01 -1.78
C GLU A 458 11.99 15.41 -0.62
N ALA A 459 11.66 14.48 0.27
CA ALA A 459 10.90 14.79 1.49
C ALA A 459 11.72 15.70 2.43
N ALA A 460 11.03 16.58 3.16
CA ALA A 460 11.66 17.57 4.04
C ALA A 460 12.31 16.97 5.29
#